data_AF-A0A2R6JT64-F1
#
_entry.id   AF-A0A2R6JT64-F1
#
_cell.length_a   1.000
_cell.length_b   1.000
_cell.length_c   1.000
_cell.angle_alpha   90.00
_cell.angle_beta   90.00
_cell.angle_gamma   90.00
#
_symmetry.space_group_name_H-M   'P 1'
#
loop_
_entity.id
_entity.type
_entity.pdbx_description
1 polymer ?
#
loop_
_entity_poly.entity_id
_entity_poly.type
_entity_poly.pdbx_seq_one_letter_code
_entity_poly.pdbx_strand_id
1 'polypeptide(L)'
;MTEPGGNVLFVVLDTVRKDHLTPYGYEKPTTPTLDALAEEATVYEEAVSPAPWTLPVHASMFTGRYPSEHGASQERPYLDESVGTLAEAMRAAGYDTACYSSNAWITPYTRLTDGFDRQDNFFEVMPGEFLSGTLADLWQRVNDSDRLRRVANRLVELGNEVHEHFAGGEGADSKTPAAIDNAIEFTDEADDWFTFVNLMDAHLPVYPPEEYREEFAPGVDPEAVCQNSKEYNSGARDIDEAEFEDIRGLYDAEIRHMDAELRRLFDHLKATDQWAETLVVVCADHGELHGEHDLYGHEFGIYDPLVNVPLIVKAPGVEAGRSDQQVEMQDLYHTVLDFAGVEAVGTPVKETRSLLSADYREFADGEYAFIEYHRPVVELKQLETKAAAANRSSPTCSPATRRRRTRKRSRRWSRPTYSI
;
A
#
# COMPACT_ATOMS: atom_id res chain seq x y z
N MET A 1 26.58 22.71 6.28
CA MET A 1 25.25 22.74 5.68
C MET A 1 25.38 21.88 4.45
N THR A 2 24.99 20.62 4.57
CA THR A 2 24.74 19.76 3.40
C THR A 2 23.71 20.49 2.55
N GLU A 3 23.92 20.55 1.24
CA GLU A 3 22.88 21.08 0.35
C GLU A 3 21.62 20.23 0.56
N PRO A 4 20.41 20.82 0.51
CA PRO A 4 19.17 20.06 0.63
C PRO A 4 19.18 18.88 -0.35
N GLY A 5 18.66 17.73 0.09
CA GLY A 5 18.64 16.53 -0.73
C GLY A 5 17.83 16.76 -2.01
N GLY A 6 18.14 16.02 -3.07
CA GLY A 6 17.41 16.13 -4.34
C GLY A 6 15.94 15.70 -4.22
N ASN A 7 15.33 15.43 -5.36
CA ASN A 7 13.92 15.06 -5.44
C ASN A 7 13.61 13.71 -4.77
N VAL A 8 12.36 13.52 -4.34
CA VAL A 8 11.91 12.27 -3.70
C VAL A 8 10.66 11.72 -4.39
N LEU A 9 10.81 10.55 -5.00
CA LEU A 9 9.71 9.74 -5.54
C LEU A 9 9.45 8.54 -4.61
N PHE A 10 8.27 8.51 -4.00
CA PHE A 10 7.84 7.43 -3.12
C PHE A 10 6.65 6.70 -3.74
N VAL A 11 6.89 5.50 -4.25
CA VAL A 11 5.89 4.63 -4.87
C VAL A 11 5.51 3.49 -3.93
N VAL A 12 4.21 3.30 -3.73
CA VAL A 12 3.63 2.13 -3.07
C VAL A 12 2.80 1.35 -4.08
N LEU A 13 3.05 0.05 -4.15
CA LEU A 13 2.29 -0.93 -4.91
C LEU A 13 1.34 -1.65 -3.93
N ASP A 14 0.10 -1.18 -3.83
CA ASP A 14 -0.89 -1.61 -2.84
C ASP A 14 -1.16 -3.12 -2.98
N THR A 15 -1.05 -3.87 -1.88
CA THR A 15 -1.22 -5.34 -1.80
C THR A 15 -0.25 -6.20 -2.62
N VAL A 16 0.80 -5.60 -3.22
CA VAL A 16 1.72 -6.36 -4.08
C VAL A 16 2.64 -7.27 -3.28
N ARG A 17 2.58 -8.57 -3.58
CA ARG A 17 3.42 -9.58 -2.96
C ARG A 17 4.81 -9.59 -3.56
N LYS A 18 5.81 -9.72 -2.69
CA LYS A 18 7.23 -9.81 -3.07
C LYS A 18 7.51 -11.01 -3.98
N ASP A 19 6.89 -12.15 -3.72
CA ASP A 19 7.08 -13.40 -4.46
C ASP A 19 6.42 -13.41 -5.85
N HIS A 20 5.79 -12.31 -6.27
CA HIS A 20 5.23 -12.10 -7.61
C HIS A 20 6.03 -11.09 -8.44
N LEU A 21 7.24 -10.68 -8.01
CA LEU A 21 8.08 -9.72 -8.74
C LEU A 21 9.38 -10.35 -9.23
N THR A 22 9.74 -10.04 -10.48
CA THR A 22 10.97 -10.49 -11.16
C THR A 22 12.25 -10.23 -10.36
N PRO A 23 12.46 -9.04 -9.74
CA PRO A 23 13.65 -8.77 -8.90
C PRO A 23 13.83 -9.72 -7.72
N TYR A 24 12.78 -10.44 -7.30
CA TYR A 24 12.78 -11.38 -6.18
C TYR A 24 12.70 -12.84 -6.66
N GLY A 25 12.94 -13.09 -7.95
CA GLY A 25 13.03 -14.42 -8.53
C GLY A 25 11.70 -15.02 -8.99
N TYR A 26 10.65 -14.21 -9.18
CA TYR A 26 9.42 -14.71 -9.78
C TYR A 26 9.66 -15.13 -11.24
N GLU A 27 9.12 -16.29 -11.64
CA GLU A 27 9.43 -16.89 -12.93
C GLU A 27 8.76 -16.18 -14.11
N LYS A 28 7.63 -15.51 -13.87
CA LYS A 28 6.92 -14.74 -14.89
C LYS A 28 7.47 -13.30 -14.93
N PRO A 29 7.59 -12.68 -16.11
CA PRO A 29 8.13 -11.34 -16.27
C PRO A 29 7.08 -10.27 -15.92
N THR A 30 6.57 -10.29 -14.69
CA THR A 30 5.57 -9.34 -14.21
C THR A 30 6.14 -7.93 -14.07
N THR A 31 7.44 -7.78 -13.83
CA THR A 31 8.04 -6.49 -13.48
C THR A 31 9.39 -6.20 -14.15
N PRO A 32 9.46 -6.15 -15.49
CA PRO A 32 10.71 -5.87 -16.20
C PRO A 32 11.28 -4.47 -15.89
N THR A 33 10.46 -3.49 -15.54
CA THR A 33 10.92 -2.13 -15.17
C THR A 33 11.56 -2.16 -13.79
N LEU A 34 10.95 -2.84 -12.82
CA LEU A 34 11.57 -3.00 -11.49
C LEU A 34 12.82 -3.89 -11.53
N ASP A 35 12.88 -4.86 -12.46
CA ASP A 35 14.09 -5.66 -12.70
C ASP A 35 15.25 -4.78 -13.18
N ALA A 36 14.99 -3.86 -14.11
CA ALA A 36 15.97 -2.86 -14.52
C ALA A 36 16.33 -1.88 -13.38
N LEU A 37 15.37 -1.46 -12.56
CA LEU A 37 15.65 -0.62 -11.39
C LEU A 37 16.59 -1.32 -10.40
N ALA A 38 16.43 -2.64 -10.20
CA ALA A 38 17.27 -3.42 -9.29
C ALA A 38 18.76 -3.44 -9.70
N GLU A 39 19.11 -3.14 -10.95
CA GLU A 39 20.50 -3.01 -11.39
C GLU A 39 21.19 -1.73 -10.89
N GLU A 40 20.42 -0.69 -10.55
CA GLU A 40 20.92 0.61 -10.08
C GLU A 40 20.44 0.98 -8.66
N ALA A 41 19.77 0.06 -7.97
CA ALA A 41 19.16 0.26 -6.65
C ALA A 41 19.62 -0.79 -5.63
N THR A 42 19.35 -0.53 -4.35
CA THR A 42 19.41 -1.56 -3.31
C THR A 42 18.07 -2.29 -3.24
N VAL A 43 18.10 -3.61 -3.41
CA VAL A 43 16.95 -4.51 -3.21
C VAL A 43 17.02 -5.10 -1.80
N TYR A 44 15.97 -4.93 -1.01
CA TYR A 44 15.91 -5.45 0.36
C TYR A 44 15.13 -6.76 0.39
N GLU A 45 15.78 -7.83 0.84
CA GLU A 45 15.17 -9.16 0.92
C GLU A 45 14.21 -9.31 2.09
N GLU A 46 14.36 -8.51 3.14
CA GLU A 46 13.59 -8.64 4.39
C GLU A 46 13.00 -7.29 4.81
N ALA A 47 11.99 -6.82 4.08
CA ALA A 47 11.26 -5.61 4.40
C ALA A 47 9.91 -5.94 5.06
N VAL A 48 9.76 -5.54 6.33
CA VAL A 48 8.63 -5.93 7.15
C VAL A 48 7.61 -4.82 7.28
N SER A 49 6.37 -5.11 6.86
CA SER A 49 5.21 -4.27 7.06
C SER A 49 4.72 -4.34 8.52
N PRO A 50 4.43 -3.19 9.17
CA PRO A 50 4.03 -3.15 10.56
C PRO A 50 2.60 -3.63 10.80
N ALA A 51 1.81 -3.88 9.76
CA ALA A 51 0.44 -4.38 9.85
C ALA A 51 0.02 -5.02 8.51
N PRO A 52 -0.97 -5.93 8.49
CA PRO A 52 -1.39 -6.61 7.25
C PRO A 52 -2.51 -5.87 6.51
N TRP A 53 -2.62 -4.54 6.64
CA TRP A 53 -3.66 -3.75 5.95
C TRP A 53 -3.27 -2.27 5.82
N THR A 54 -3.81 -1.60 4.79
CA THR A 54 -3.39 -0.28 4.29
C THR A 54 -3.19 0.81 5.34
N LEU A 55 -4.24 1.16 6.11
CA LEU A 55 -4.27 2.40 6.90
C LEU A 55 -3.09 2.52 7.90
N PRO A 56 -2.85 1.54 8.81
CA PRO A 56 -1.74 1.66 9.76
C PRO A 56 -0.38 1.56 9.09
N VAL A 57 -0.24 0.89 7.94
CA VAL A 57 1.05 0.82 7.25
C VAL A 57 1.41 2.18 6.68
N HIS A 58 0.48 2.82 5.96
CA HIS A 58 0.67 4.17 5.45
C HIS A 58 0.91 5.18 6.57
N ALA A 59 0.15 5.08 7.67
CA ALA A 59 0.40 5.89 8.87
C ALA A 59 1.82 5.67 9.43
N SER A 60 2.32 4.43 9.44
CA SER A 60 3.67 4.12 9.90
C SER A 60 4.74 4.69 8.97
N MET A 61 4.58 4.54 7.65
CA MET A 61 5.48 5.10 6.63
C MET A 61 5.52 6.63 6.68
N PHE A 62 4.39 7.28 6.98
CA PHE A 62 4.31 8.75 7.01
C PHE A 62 4.70 9.36 8.35
N THR A 63 4.84 8.59 9.42
CA THR A 63 5.09 9.16 10.76
C THR A 63 6.34 8.59 11.45
N GLY A 64 6.92 7.52 10.92
CA GLY A 64 8.05 6.81 11.52
C GLY A 64 7.71 6.04 12.79
N ARG A 65 6.41 5.83 13.06
CA ARG A 65 5.86 5.25 14.29
C ARG A 65 5.21 3.90 14.02
N TYR A 66 5.10 3.08 15.06
CA TYR A 66 4.30 1.86 15.03
C TYR A 66 2.80 2.14 15.15
N PRO A 67 1.93 1.17 14.79
CA PRO A 67 0.48 1.29 14.94
C PRO A 67 0.01 1.69 16.34
N SER A 68 0.59 1.11 17.39
CA SER A 68 0.30 1.46 18.78
C SER A 68 0.70 2.89 19.18
N GLU A 69 1.62 3.51 18.44
CA GLU A 69 2.16 4.84 18.73
C GLU A 69 1.43 5.96 17.96
N HIS A 70 1.03 5.71 16.71
CA HIS A 70 0.27 6.69 15.91
C HIS A 70 -1.25 6.56 16.07
N GLY A 71 -1.76 5.41 16.55
CA GLY A 71 -3.16 5.22 16.94
C GLY A 71 -4.18 5.02 15.80
N ALA A 72 -3.82 5.37 14.56
CA ALA A 72 -4.64 5.08 13.38
C ALA A 72 -4.97 3.58 13.27
N SER A 73 -6.26 3.26 13.30
CA SER A 73 -6.82 1.91 13.31
C SER A 73 -8.26 1.93 12.77
N GLN A 74 -8.93 0.79 12.62
CA GLN A 74 -10.33 0.81 12.16
C GLN A 74 -11.30 1.56 13.10
N GLU A 75 -11.08 1.48 14.41
CA GLU A 75 -11.93 2.17 15.39
C GLU A 75 -11.66 3.68 15.42
N ARG A 76 -10.43 4.07 15.05
CA ARG A 76 -9.96 5.46 14.96
C ARG A 76 -9.24 5.66 13.63
N PRO A 77 -9.99 5.80 12.52
CA PRO A 77 -9.42 5.80 11.18
C PRO A 77 -8.78 7.15 10.82
N TYR A 78 -8.00 7.73 11.72
CA TYR A 78 -7.33 9.02 11.53
C TYR A 78 -6.11 9.16 12.44
N LEU A 79 -5.15 9.98 12.02
CA LEU A 79 -4.03 10.43 12.85
C LEU A 79 -4.46 11.53 13.83
N ASP A 80 -3.92 11.47 15.04
CA ASP A 80 -4.07 12.54 16.05
C ASP A 80 -3.37 13.84 15.58
N GLU A 81 -3.90 15.02 15.93
CA GLU A 81 -3.33 16.34 15.57
C GLU A 81 -1.91 16.59 16.02
N SER A 82 -1.47 15.85 17.03
CA SER A 82 -0.09 15.92 17.52
C SER A 82 0.89 15.04 16.75
N VAL A 83 0.41 14.20 15.83
CA VAL A 83 1.23 13.31 15.01
C VAL A 83 1.48 14.00 13.68
N GLY A 84 2.65 14.63 13.55
CA GLY A 84 3.06 15.23 12.28
C GLY A 84 3.48 14.19 11.25
N THR A 85 3.29 14.51 9.97
CA THR A 85 3.55 13.61 8.84
C THR A 85 4.87 13.93 8.11
N LEU A 86 5.29 13.00 7.26
CA LEU A 86 6.41 13.14 6.34
C LEU A 86 6.20 14.33 5.40
N ALA A 87 5.01 14.43 4.79
CA ALA A 87 4.68 15.50 3.86
C ALA A 87 4.69 16.87 4.55
N GLU A 88 4.19 16.97 5.79
CA GLU A 88 4.27 18.22 6.56
C GLU A 88 5.71 18.66 6.80
N ALA A 89 6.62 17.73 7.09
CA ALA A 89 8.03 18.00 7.25
C ALA A 89 8.69 18.48 5.94
N MET A 90 8.44 17.76 4.83
CA MET A 90 8.96 18.14 3.51
C MET A 90 8.47 19.53 3.08
N ARG A 91 7.16 19.78 3.21
CA ARG A 91 6.57 21.09 2.91
C ARG A 91 7.11 22.20 3.78
N ALA A 92 7.29 21.96 5.08
CA ALA A 92 7.87 22.94 5.99
C ALA A 92 9.32 23.31 5.63
N ALA A 93 10.05 22.41 4.97
CA ALA A 93 11.39 22.66 4.44
C ALA A 93 11.40 23.34 3.06
N GLY A 94 10.24 23.53 2.43
CA GLY A 94 10.10 24.23 1.15
C GLY A 94 9.99 23.33 -0.07
N TYR A 95 9.84 22.01 0.11
CA TYR A 95 9.53 21.13 -1.02
C TYR A 95 8.10 21.37 -1.52
N ASP A 96 7.92 21.32 -2.83
CA ASP A 96 6.61 21.10 -3.42
C ASP A 96 6.19 19.65 -3.16
N THR A 97 4.94 19.44 -2.76
CA THR A 97 4.48 18.12 -2.31
C THR A 97 3.22 17.65 -3.05
N ALA A 98 3.22 16.41 -3.54
CA ALA A 98 2.07 15.81 -4.21
C ALA A 98 1.75 14.39 -3.74
N CYS A 99 0.46 14.04 -3.71
CA CYS A 99 -0.04 12.70 -3.36
C CYS A 99 -1.07 12.20 -4.38
N TYR A 100 -0.75 11.13 -5.10
CA TYR A 100 -1.63 10.50 -6.07
C TYR A 100 -2.04 9.11 -5.59
N SER A 101 -3.29 8.96 -5.15
CA SER A 101 -3.81 7.69 -4.65
C SER A 101 -5.31 7.55 -4.87
N SER A 102 -5.73 6.39 -5.36
CA SER A 102 -7.13 6.00 -5.41
C SER A 102 -7.62 5.34 -4.11
N ASN A 103 -6.76 5.22 -3.09
CA ASN A 103 -7.08 4.52 -1.85
C ASN A 103 -7.99 5.34 -0.95
N ALA A 104 -9.14 4.76 -0.58
CA ALA A 104 -10.13 5.43 0.28
C ALA A 104 -9.62 5.73 1.70
N TRP A 105 -8.52 5.11 2.13
CA TRP A 105 -7.85 5.41 3.39
C TRP A 105 -6.85 6.56 3.28
N ILE A 106 -6.33 6.89 2.10
CA ILE A 106 -5.36 7.98 1.93
C ILE A 106 -6.14 9.25 1.57
N THR A 107 -6.66 9.91 2.60
CA THR A 107 -7.55 11.06 2.44
C THR A 107 -7.36 12.10 3.54
N PRO A 108 -7.81 13.36 3.33
CA PRO A 108 -7.84 14.39 4.37
C PRO A 108 -8.63 13.98 5.62
N TYR A 109 -9.59 13.06 5.48
CA TYR A 109 -10.35 12.55 6.63
C TYR A 109 -9.46 11.80 7.62
N THR A 110 -8.61 10.93 7.10
CA THR A 110 -7.65 10.15 7.90
C THR A 110 -6.42 10.96 8.30
N ARG A 111 -6.23 12.11 7.67
CA ARG A 111 -5.10 13.03 7.86
C ARG A 111 -3.76 12.47 7.40
N LEU A 112 -3.79 11.39 6.63
CA LEU A 112 -2.61 10.89 5.92
C LEU A 112 -2.14 11.82 4.81
N THR A 113 -3.02 12.69 4.30
CA THR A 113 -2.65 13.68 3.28
C THR A 113 -2.29 15.05 3.85
N ASP A 114 -2.22 15.19 5.18
CA ASP A 114 -1.76 16.42 5.82
C ASP A 114 -0.32 16.69 5.35
N GLY A 115 -0.10 17.88 4.78
CA GLY A 115 1.21 18.31 4.29
C GLY A 115 1.41 18.22 2.78
N PHE A 116 0.52 17.60 2.00
CA PHE A 116 0.60 17.65 0.54
C PHE A 116 -0.08 18.91 -0.04
N ASP A 117 0.58 19.57 -0.99
CA ASP A 117 0.05 20.75 -1.70
C ASP A 117 -0.89 20.37 -2.85
N ARG A 118 -0.59 19.27 -3.55
CA ARG A 118 -1.46 18.68 -4.59
C ARG A 118 -1.89 17.27 -4.19
N GLN A 119 -3.15 16.93 -4.43
CA GLN A 119 -3.65 15.59 -4.16
C GLN A 119 -4.82 15.24 -5.09
N ASP A 120 -4.83 14.01 -5.60
CA ASP A 120 -6.04 13.43 -6.18
C ASP A 120 -6.68 12.57 -5.11
N ASN A 121 -7.84 12.99 -4.60
CA ASN A 121 -8.56 12.20 -3.61
C ASN A 121 -9.55 11.26 -4.30
N PHE A 122 -9.74 10.07 -3.73
CA PHE A 122 -10.80 9.10 -4.08
C PHE A 122 -12.17 9.74 -4.41
N PHE A 123 -12.51 10.84 -3.73
CA PHE A 123 -13.76 11.56 -3.93
C PHE A 123 -13.82 12.43 -5.20
N GLU A 124 -12.71 12.99 -5.69
CA GLU A 124 -12.69 13.80 -6.92
C GLU A 124 -12.91 12.95 -8.19
N VAL A 125 -12.78 11.63 -8.06
CA VAL A 125 -12.99 10.64 -9.13
C VAL A 125 -14.41 10.04 -9.08
N MET A 126 -15.33 10.58 -8.27
CA MET A 126 -16.75 10.22 -8.28
C MET A 126 -17.49 10.94 -9.43
N PRO A 127 -18.51 10.32 -10.07
CA PRO A 127 -19.27 10.95 -11.15
C PRO A 127 -19.77 12.34 -10.77
N GLY A 128 -19.59 13.32 -11.67
CA GLY A 128 -19.78 14.76 -11.47
C GLY A 128 -21.18 15.24 -11.06
N GLU A 129 -22.12 14.35 -10.74
CA GLU A 129 -23.40 14.71 -10.13
C GLU A 129 -23.29 14.93 -8.59
N PHE A 130 -22.21 14.49 -7.94
CA PHE A 130 -22.04 14.59 -6.48
C PHE A 130 -21.10 15.70 -5.97
N LEU A 131 -20.31 16.35 -6.83
CA LEU A 131 -19.37 17.38 -6.41
C LEU A 131 -19.63 18.71 -7.14
N SER A 132 -20.59 19.46 -6.61
CA SER A 132 -20.56 20.92 -6.74
C SER A 132 -19.70 21.47 -5.59
N GLY A 133 -18.83 22.46 -5.86
CA GLY A 133 -17.81 23.00 -4.94
C GLY A 133 -18.29 23.46 -3.55
N THR A 134 -19.60 23.46 -3.29
CA THR A 134 -20.18 23.58 -1.95
C THR A 134 -19.98 22.36 -1.05
N LEU A 135 -19.72 21.17 -1.60
CA LEU A 135 -19.66 19.92 -0.82
C LEU A 135 -18.30 19.70 -0.14
N ALA A 136 -17.18 20.12 -0.73
CA ALA A 136 -15.85 20.00 -0.11
C ALA A 136 -15.75 20.82 1.19
N ASP A 137 -16.20 22.08 1.18
CA ASP A 137 -16.31 22.94 2.37
C ASP A 137 -17.26 22.37 3.43
N LEU A 138 -18.34 21.72 2.98
CA LEU A 138 -19.29 21.03 3.86
C LEU A 138 -18.68 19.78 4.48
N TRP A 139 -17.83 19.06 3.73
CA TRP A 139 -17.12 17.88 4.17
C TRP A 139 -16.05 18.21 5.22
N GLN A 140 -15.28 19.27 5.00
CA GLN A 140 -14.28 19.75 5.96
C GLN A 140 -14.95 20.15 7.29
N ARG A 141 -16.08 20.87 7.22
CA ARG A 141 -16.88 21.21 8.42
C ARG A 141 -17.52 20.01 9.12
N VAL A 142 -17.83 18.95 8.39
CA VAL A 142 -18.30 17.67 8.95
C VAL A 142 -17.16 16.95 9.65
N ASN A 143 -15.95 17.00 9.11
CA ASN A 143 -14.77 16.37 9.69
C ASN A 143 -14.31 17.07 10.99
N ASP A 144 -14.37 18.40 11.03
CA ASP A 144 -13.88 19.24 12.13
C ASP A 144 -14.76 19.24 13.39
N SER A 145 -15.89 18.51 13.39
CA SER A 145 -16.76 18.44 14.56
C SER A 145 -16.90 17.02 15.10
N ASP A 146 -16.60 16.84 16.39
CA ASP A 146 -16.74 15.57 17.11
C ASP A 146 -18.15 14.95 16.98
N ARG A 147 -19.16 15.79 16.77
CA ARG A 147 -20.56 15.36 16.61
C ARG A 147 -20.84 14.79 15.22
N LEU A 148 -20.18 15.29 14.18
CA LEU A 148 -20.38 14.87 12.78
C LEU A 148 -19.32 13.86 12.29
N ARG A 149 -18.23 13.63 13.04
CA ARG A 149 -17.27 12.53 12.80
C ARG A 149 -17.91 11.16 12.62
N ARG A 150 -19.02 10.87 13.32
CA ARG A 150 -19.80 9.63 13.13
C ARG A 150 -20.48 9.52 11.77
N VAL A 151 -20.81 10.65 11.15
CA VAL A 151 -21.38 10.71 9.80
C VAL A 151 -20.28 10.48 8.78
N ALA A 152 -19.11 11.09 8.97
CA ALA A 152 -17.93 10.86 8.11
C ALA A 152 -17.47 9.40 8.13
N ASN A 153 -17.33 8.78 9.32
CA ASN A 153 -17.04 7.34 9.45
C ASN A 153 -18.03 6.48 8.65
N ARG A 154 -19.33 6.78 8.77
CA ARG A 154 -20.36 6.04 8.05
C ARG A 154 -20.31 6.27 6.54
N LEU A 155 -19.86 7.44 6.09
CA LEU A 155 -19.71 7.76 4.67
C LEU A 155 -18.46 7.11 4.06
N VAL A 156 -17.37 6.98 4.81
CA VAL A 156 -16.18 6.20 4.39
C VAL A 156 -16.52 4.71 4.35
N GLU A 157 -17.20 4.19 5.39
CA GLU A 157 -17.71 2.81 5.38
C GLU A 157 -18.65 2.56 4.18
N LEU A 158 -19.56 3.49 3.90
CA LEU A 158 -20.43 3.40 2.73
C LEU A 158 -19.65 3.53 1.42
N GLY A 159 -18.65 4.42 1.36
CA GLY A 159 -17.79 4.63 0.19
C GLY A 159 -17.01 3.37 -0.17
N ASN A 160 -16.47 2.66 0.84
CA ASN A 160 -15.81 1.38 0.66
C ASN A 160 -16.78 0.30 0.15
N GLU A 161 -17.98 0.21 0.72
CA GLU A 161 -19.02 -0.74 0.29
C GLU A 161 -19.59 -0.43 -1.10
N VAL A 162 -19.72 0.86 -1.44
CA VAL A 162 -20.14 1.38 -2.74
C VAL A 162 -19.04 1.15 -3.77
N HIS A 163 -17.77 1.37 -3.45
CA HIS A 163 -16.66 1.11 -4.36
C HIS A 163 -16.56 -0.38 -4.73
N GLU A 164 -16.66 -1.28 -3.74
CA GLU A 164 -16.74 -2.73 -3.98
C GLU A 164 -17.89 -3.10 -4.93
N HIS A 165 -18.97 -2.31 -4.96
CA HIS A 165 -20.13 -2.56 -5.81
C HIS A 165 -20.06 -1.92 -7.21
N PHE A 166 -19.42 -0.75 -7.34
CA PHE A 166 -19.31 0.00 -8.60
C PHE A 166 -18.08 -0.35 -9.44
N ALA A 167 -17.08 -1.02 -8.85
CA ALA A 167 -15.94 -1.54 -9.60
C ALA A 167 -16.28 -2.77 -10.48
N GLY A 168 -17.46 -3.39 -10.30
CA GLY A 168 -17.89 -4.58 -11.03
C GLY A 168 -18.73 -4.31 -12.28
N GLY A 169 -18.44 -3.27 -13.06
CA GLY A 169 -19.14 -2.97 -14.31
C GLY A 169 -18.18 -2.73 -15.47
N GLU A 170 -18.55 -3.20 -16.67
CA GLU A 170 -17.86 -2.95 -17.95
C GLU A 170 -17.41 -1.47 -18.06
N GLY A 171 -16.11 -1.22 -17.91
CA GLY A 171 -15.49 0.10 -18.08
C GLY A 171 -14.75 0.69 -16.87
N ALA A 172 -14.36 -0.10 -15.87
CA ALA A 172 -13.41 0.35 -14.85
C ALA A 172 -12.00 0.45 -15.45
N ASP A 173 -11.72 1.51 -16.20
CA ASP A 173 -10.35 1.85 -16.60
C ASP A 173 -9.48 1.95 -15.33
N SER A 174 -8.29 1.35 -15.35
CA SER A 174 -7.30 1.53 -14.30
C SER A 174 -7.09 3.03 -14.05
N LYS A 175 -6.98 3.41 -12.78
CA LYS A 175 -6.65 4.78 -12.37
C LYS A 175 -5.14 5.05 -12.41
N THR A 176 -4.33 4.00 -12.56
CA THR A 176 -2.86 4.10 -12.58
C THR A 176 -2.34 5.03 -13.69
N PRO A 177 -2.80 4.95 -14.95
CA PRO A 177 -2.34 5.86 -15.99
C PRO A 177 -2.53 7.34 -15.65
N ALA A 178 -3.67 7.70 -15.06
CA ALA A 178 -3.96 9.08 -14.64
C ALA A 178 -3.08 9.53 -13.48
N ALA A 179 -2.85 8.66 -12.48
CA ALA A 179 -1.93 8.96 -11.38
C ALA A 179 -0.49 9.17 -11.87
N ILE A 180 -0.03 8.39 -12.86
CA ILE A 180 1.27 8.56 -13.50
C ILE A 180 1.33 9.83 -14.33
N ASP A 181 0.30 10.14 -15.12
CA ASP A 181 0.24 11.39 -15.89
C ASP A 181 0.33 12.62 -14.98
N ASN A 182 -0.41 12.62 -13.88
CA ASN A 182 -0.40 13.73 -12.91
C ASN A 182 0.93 13.81 -12.16
N ALA A 183 1.57 12.68 -11.84
CA ALA A 183 2.91 12.67 -11.27
C ALA A 183 3.95 13.25 -12.24
N ILE A 184 3.89 12.89 -13.53
CA ILE A 184 4.75 13.45 -14.58
C ILE A 184 4.56 14.97 -14.68
N GLU A 185 3.31 15.44 -14.80
CA GLU A 185 2.98 16.87 -14.88
C GLU A 185 3.51 17.63 -13.65
N PHE A 186 3.33 17.07 -12.46
CA PHE A 186 3.84 17.68 -11.23
C PHE A 186 5.36 17.82 -11.23
N THR A 187 6.09 16.77 -11.64
CA THR A 187 7.57 16.79 -11.69
C THR A 187 8.14 17.74 -12.75
N ASP A 188 7.33 18.16 -13.74
CA ASP A 188 7.74 19.17 -14.73
C ASP A 188 7.54 20.61 -14.23
N GLU A 189 6.62 20.82 -13.29
CA GLU A 189 6.26 22.14 -12.78
C GLU A 189 6.93 22.50 -11.45
N ALA A 190 7.35 21.49 -10.69
CA ALA A 190 7.94 21.65 -9.37
C ALA A 190 9.47 21.83 -9.43
N ASP A 191 10.02 22.53 -8.44
CA ASP A 191 11.46 22.68 -8.26
C ASP A 191 12.01 21.50 -7.43
N ASP A 192 12.21 21.68 -6.12
CA ASP A 192 12.54 20.59 -5.18
C ASP A 192 11.24 19.90 -4.76
N TRP A 193 11.06 18.62 -5.13
CA TRP A 193 9.76 17.97 -4.94
C TRP A 193 9.79 16.65 -4.15
N PHE A 194 8.68 16.41 -3.46
CA PHE A 194 8.32 15.12 -2.87
C PHE A 194 6.97 14.67 -3.43
N THR A 195 6.98 13.59 -4.21
CA THR A 195 5.75 13.00 -4.75
C THR A 195 5.54 11.59 -4.19
N PHE A 196 4.34 11.34 -3.69
CA PHE A 196 3.87 10.04 -3.23
C PHE A 196 2.84 9.48 -4.22
N VAL A 197 3.07 8.26 -4.70
CA VAL A 197 2.19 7.58 -5.66
C VAL A 197 1.81 6.22 -5.09
N ASN A 198 0.51 5.97 -4.90
CA ASN A 198 0.00 4.67 -4.46
C ASN A 198 -0.86 4.03 -5.56
N LEU A 199 -0.34 2.95 -6.16
CA LEU A 199 -0.99 2.22 -7.25
C LEU A 199 -1.77 1.03 -6.66
N MET A 200 -3.05 0.91 -7.01
CA MET A 200 -3.99 0.01 -6.35
C MET A 200 -4.46 -1.18 -7.18
N ASP A 201 -3.98 -1.31 -8.41
CA ASP A 201 -4.57 -2.20 -9.40
C ASP A 201 -4.53 -3.68 -9.00
N ALA A 202 -3.55 -4.07 -8.18
CA ALA A 202 -3.44 -5.42 -7.63
C ALA A 202 -4.36 -5.70 -6.42
N HIS A 203 -4.96 -4.67 -5.83
CA HIS A 203 -5.92 -4.81 -4.72
C HIS A 203 -7.28 -5.25 -5.27
N LEU A 204 -7.94 -6.20 -4.62
CA LEU A 204 -9.27 -6.65 -5.04
C LEU A 204 -10.30 -5.49 -5.07
N PRO A 205 -11.19 -5.43 -6.09
CA PRO A 205 -11.30 -6.36 -7.21
C PRO A 205 -10.31 -6.07 -8.34
N VAL A 206 -9.81 -7.12 -9.02
CA VAL A 206 -8.80 -7.03 -10.08
C VAL A 206 -9.43 -7.13 -11.47
N TYR A 207 -9.18 -6.13 -12.31
CA TYR A 207 -9.74 -5.96 -13.66
C TYR A 207 -8.67 -5.47 -14.64
N PRO A 208 -7.66 -6.31 -14.96
CA PRO A 208 -6.50 -5.88 -15.72
C PRO A 208 -6.88 -5.45 -17.14
N PRO A 209 -6.18 -4.46 -17.72
CA PRO A 209 -6.37 -4.10 -19.12
C PRO A 209 -6.20 -5.32 -20.03
N GLU A 210 -6.96 -5.36 -21.12
CA GLU A 210 -7.07 -6.53 -22.00
C GLU A 210 -5.70 -7.03 -22.48
N GLU A 211 -4.78 -6.13 -22.82
CA GLU A 211 -3.44 -6.48 -23.30
C GLU A 211 -2.64 -7.33 -22.29
N TYR A 212 -2.69 -6.98 -21.00
CA TYR A 212 -1.98 -7.71 -19.94
C TYR A 212 -2.75 -8.95 -19.53
N ARG A 213 -4.08 -8.90 -19.54
CA ARG A 213 -4.94 -10.06 -19.27
C ARG A 213 -4.71 -11.17 -20.29
N GLU A 214 -4.60 -10.84 -21.58
CA GLU A 214 -4.29 -11.82 -22.63
C GLU A 214 -2.91 -12.47 -22.45
N GLU A 215 -1.93 -11.73 -21.90
CA GLU A 215 -0.59 -12.23 -21.65
C GLU A 215 -0.52 -13.18 -20.43
N PHE A 216 -1.15 -12.83 -19.31
CA PHE A 216 -0.99 -13.55 -18.03
C PHE A 216 -2.16 -14.45 -17.64
N ALA A 217 -3.37 -14.18 -18.14
CA ALA A 217 -4.60 -14.90 -17.83
C ALA A 217 -5.48 -15.10 -19.09
N PRO A 218 -4.96 -15.75 -20.15
CA PRO A 218 -5.65 -15.85 -21.43
C PRO A 218 -6.97 -16.61 -21.31
N GLY A 219 -8.06 -15.96 -21.73
CA GLY A 219 -9.40 -16.54 -21.71
C GLY A 219 -10.07 -16.55 -20.33
N VAL A 220 -9.42 -16.01 -19.31
CA VAL A 220 -10.03 -15.79 -17.99
C VAL A 220 -10.93 -14.56 -18.04
N ASP A 221 -12.15 -14.73 -17.56
CA ASP A 221 -13.12 -13.67 -17.33
C ASP A 221 -13.02 -13.20 -15.87
N PRO A 222 -12.59 -11.94 -15.60
CA PRO A 222 -12.49 -11.41 -14.25
C PRO A 222 -13.82 -11.43 -13.47
N GLU A 223 -14.97 -11.43 -14.14
CA GLU A 223 -16.28 -11.51 -13.50
C GLU A 223 -16.66 -12.94 -13.07
N ALA A 224 -16.02 -13.95 -13.65
CA ALA A 224 -16.27 -15.35 -13.34
C ALA A 224 -15.56 -15.82 -12.05
N VAL A 225 -14.45 -15.18 -11.69
CA VAL A 225 -13.67 -15.49 -10.48
C VAL A 225 -14.15 -14.72 -9.26
N CYS A 226 -13.76 -15.16 -8.06
CA CYS A 226 -14.11 -14.48 -6.83
C CYS A 226 -13.32 -13.16 -6.68
N GLN A 227 -14.02 -12.05 -6.80
CA GLN A 227 -13.48 -10.69 -6.62
C GLN A 227 -13.68 -10.14 -5.19
N ASN A 228 -14.16 -10.97 -4.26
CA ASN A 228 -14.44 -10.54 -2.89
C ASN A 228 -14.00 -11.60 -1.89
N SER A 229 -12.83 -11.36 -1.26
CA SER A 229 -12.20 -12.27 -0.30
C SER A 229 -13.13 -12.74 0.83
N LYS A 230 -14.10 -11.91 1.23
CA LYS A 230 -15.02 -12.21 2.32
C LYS A 230 -16.02 -13.30 1.95
N GLU A 231 -16.30 -13.54 0.66
CA GLU A 231 -17.16 -14.64 0.22
C GLU A 231 -16.51 -15.99 0.47
N TYR A 232 -15.22 -16.12 0.12
CA TYR A 232 -14.43 -17.31 0.43
C TYR A 232 -14.21 -17.49 1.93
N ASN A 233 -13.81 -16.42 2.63
CA ASN A 233 -13.48 -16.48 4.05
C ASN A 233 -14.70 -16.77 4.94
N SER A 234 -15.89 -16.35 4.52
CA SER A 234 -17.16 -16.69 5.20
C SER A 234 -17.65 -18.10 4.87
N GLY A 235 -17.13 -18.72 3.80
CA GLY A 235 -17.64 -19.96 3.23
C GLY A 235 -18.94 -19.78 2.44
N ALA A 236 -19.24 -18.54 2.01
CA ALA A 236 -20.35 -18.26 1.10
C ALA A 236 -20.05 -18.74 -0.33
N ARG A 237 -18.77 -18.67 -0.74
CA ARG A 237 -18.24 -19.24 -1.98
C ARG A 237 -17.12 -20.22 -1.64
N ASP A 238 -17.14 -21.38 -2.28
CA ASP A 238 -16.00 -22.28 -2.30
C ASP A 238 -15.18 -21.96 -3.56
N ILE A 239 -13.86 -21.87 -3.44
CA ILE A 239 -12.91 -21.59 -4.54
C ILE A 239 -11.96 -22.79 -4.59
N ASP A 240 -11.78 -23.36 -5.78
CA ASP A 240 -10.82 -24.45 -6.00
C ASP A 240 -9.48 -23.91 -6.53
N GLU A 241 -8.49 -24.80 -6.68
CA GLU A 241 -7.15 -24.38 -7.12
C GLU A 241 -7.16 -23.79 -8.54
N ALA A 242 -8.04 -24.25 -9.43
CA ALA A 242 -8.12 -23.71 -10.78
C ALA A 242 -8.60 -22.25 -10.77
N GLU A 243 -9.62 -21.94 -9.96
CA GLU A 243 -10.05 -20.56 -9.79
C GLU A 243 -8.98 -19.70 -9.09
N PHE A 244 -8.18 -20.24 -8.15
CA PHE A 244 -7.04 -19.51 -7.58
C PHE A 244 -5.89 -19.31 -8.57
N GLU A 245 -5.65 -20.24 -9.50
CA GLU A 245 -4.72 -20.06 -10.62
C GLU A 245 -5.16 -18.90 -11.52
N ASP A 246 -6.46 -18.85 -11.85
CA ASP A 246 -7.05 -17.75 -12.63
C ASP A 246 -6.92 -16.40 -11.90
N ILE A 247 -7.23 -16.35 -10.59
CA ILE A 247 -7.06 -15.16 -9.75
C ILE A 247 -5.60 -14.69 -9.76
N ARG A 248 -4.63 -15.60 -9.58
CA ARG A 248 -3.20 -15.27 -9.62
C ARG A 248 -2.76 -14.77 -11.00
N GLY A 249 -3.33 -15.29 -12.08
CA GLY A 249 -3.07 -14.79 -13.44
C GLY A 249 -3.56 -13.36 -13.65
N LEU A 250 -4.76 -13.02 -13.17
CA LEU A 250 -5.28 -11.65 -13.23
C LEU A 250 -4.46 -10.70 -12.37
N TYR A 251 -4.07 -11.14 -11.18
CA TYR A 251 -3.19 -10.40 -10.28
C TYR A 251 -1.81 -10.11 -10.92
N ASP A 252 -1.19 -11.11 -11.58
CA ASP A 252 0.06 -10.93 -12.32
C ASP A 252 -0.08 -9.92 -13.48
N ALA A 253 -1.25 -9.89 -14.14
CA ALA A 253 -1.55 -8.94 -15.20
C ALA A 253 -1.62 -7.49 -14.69
N GLU A 254 -2.23 -7.27 -13.52
CA GLU A 254 -2.29 -5.95 -12.89
C GLU A 254 -0.91 -5.46 -12.45
N ILE A 255 -0.09 -6.35 -11.88
CA ILE A 255 1.31 -6.04 -11.54
C ILE A 255 2.08 -5.62 -12.80
N ARG A 256 1.87 -6.35 -13.91
CA ARG A 256 2.52 -6.03 -15.19
C ARG A 256 2.08 -4.68 -15.74
N HIS A 257 0.80 -4.34 -15.61
CA HIS A 257 0.27 -3.04 -16.00
C HIS A 257 0.92 -1.92 -15.18
N MET A 258 0.92 -2.03 -13.85
CA MET A 258 1.54 -1.05 -12.97
C MET A 258 3.04 -0.87 -13.28
N ASP A 259 3.78 -1.95 -13.54
CA ASP A 259 5.19 -1.88 -13.94
C ASP A 259 5.39 -1.11 -15.26
N ALA A 260 4.50 -1.31 -16.24
CA ALA A 260 4.53 -0.58 -17.51
C ALA A 260 4.32 0.93 -17.31
N GLU A 261 3.41 1.29 -16.40
CA GLU A 261 3.09 2.68 -16.09
C GLU A 261 4.22 3.36 -15.30
N LEU A 262 4.85 2.64 -14.34
CA LEU A 262 6.08 3.12 -13.68
C LEU A 262 7.21 3.38 -14.68
N ARG A 263 7.31 2.58 -15.74
CA ARG A 263 8.29 2.80 -16.80
C ARG A 263 8.15 4.17 -17.44
N ARG A 264 6.91 4.62 -17.67
CA ARG A 264 6.63 5.94 -18.26
C ARG A 264 7.17 7.05 -17.37
N LEU A 265 6.92 6.96 -16.05
CA LEU A 265 7.44 7.92 -15.07
C LEU A 265 8.97 7.89 -14.99
N PHE A 266 9.58 6.71 -14.91
CA PHE A 266 11.04 6.60 -14.80
C PHE A 266 11.75 7.06 -16.08
N ASP A 267 11.23 6.69 -17.26
CA ASP A 267 11.76 7.14 -18.55
C ASP A 267 11.63 8.66 -18.69
N HIS A 268 10.54 9.26 -18.19
CA HIS A 268 10.36 10.71 -18.16
C HIS A 268 11.42 11.39 -17.28
N LEU A 269 11.59 10.96 -16.03
CA LEU A 269 12.61 11.50 -15.13
C LEU A 269 14.04 11.34 -15.68
N LYS A 270 14.30 10.26 -16.43
CA LYS A 270 15.58 10.07 -17.15
C LYS A 270 15.73 11.05 -18.31
N ALA A 271 14.66 11.33 -19.04
CA ALA A 271 14.66 12.24 -20.19
C ALA A 271 14.74 13.73 -19.79
N THR A 272 14.31 14.08 -18.58
CA THR A 272 14.36 15.44 -18.01
C THR A 272 15.55 15.66 -17.09
N ASP A 273 16.53 14.74 -17.07
CA ASP A 273 17.75 14.77 -16.26
C ASP A 273 17.54 14.74 -14.73
N GLN A 274 16.31 14.54 -14.26
CA GLN A 274 15.96 14.48 -12.83
C GLN A 274 16.30 13.12 -12.18
N TRP A 275 16.45 12.06 -12.98
CA TRP A 275 16.66 10.70 -12.45
C TRP A 275 17.88 10.61 -11.54
N ALA A 276 19.01 11.23 -11.90
CA ALA A 276 20.28 11.04 -11.19
C ALA A 276 20.23 11.56 -9.75
N GLU A 277 19.53 12.67 -9.51
CA GLU A 277 19.42 13.36 -8.22
C GLU A 277 18.21 12.92 -7.38
N THR A 278 17.32 12.10 -7.94
CA THR A 278 16.10 11.65 -7.25
C THR A 278 16.36 10.44 -6.33
N LEU A 279 15.88 10.48 -5.09
CA LEU A 279 15.64 9.30 -4.26
C LEU A 279 14.35 8.62 -4.75
N VAL A 280 14.46 7.37 -5.17
CA VAL A 280 13.31 6.55 -5.62
C VAL A 280 13.12 5.41 -4.64
N VAL A 281 11.97 5.38 -3.99
CA VAL A 281 11.51 4.29 -3.13
C VAL A 281 10.36 3.59 -3.83
N VAL A 282 10.47 2.28 -4.06
CA VAL A 282 9.37 1.44 -4.54
C VAL A 282 9.16 0.33 -3.52
N CYS A 283 7.98 0.27 -2.91
CA CYS A 283 7.62 -0.80 -1.97
C CYS A 283 6.17 -1.24 -2.12
N ALA A 284 5.74 -2.22 -1.34
CA ALA A 284 4.31 -2.46 -1.08
C ALA A 284 3.98 -2.16 0.38
N ASP A 285 2.73 -1.84 0.67
CA ASP A 285 2.26 -1.66 2.04
C ASP A 285 2.05 -3.01 2.73
N HIS A 286 1.37 -3.94 2.08
CA HIS A 286 1.23 -5.34 2.49
C HIS A 286 1.06 -6.22 1.24
N GLY A 287 0.90 -7.52 1.41
CA GLY A 287 0.53 -8.42 0.31
C GLY A 287 -0.92 -8.90 0.38
N GLU A 288 -1.24 -9.95 -0.37
CA GLU A 288 -2.56 -10.56 -0.48
C GLU A 288 -2.43 -12.10 -0.44
N LEU A 289 -3.28 -12.81 0.31
CA LEU A 289 -3.33 -14.28 0.23
C LEU A 289 -4.22 -14.70 -0.93
N HIS A 290 -3.87 -15.76 -1.65
CA HIS A 290 -4.61 -16.36 -2.76
C HIS A 290 -4.96 -17.82 -2.44
N GLY A 291 -5.45 -18.08 -1.23
CA GLY A 291 -5.84 -19.42 -0.75
C GLY A 291 -4.87 -20.03 0.26
N GLU A 292 -3.67 -19.47 0.43
CA GLU A 292 -2.73 -19.94 1.45
C GLU A 292 -3.35 -19.85 2.84
N HIS A 293 -3.01 -20.84 3.68
CA HIS A 293 -3.55 -20.94 5.04
C HIS A 293 -5.08 -20.96 5.13
N ASP A 294 -5.76 -21.41 4.07
CA ASP A 294 -7.23 -21.43 3.99
C ASP A 294 -7.84 -20.01 4.05
N LEU A 295 -7.12 -18.99 3.58
CA LEU A 295 -7.56 -17.59 3.58
C LEU A 295 -7.37 -16.97 2.20
N TYR A 296 -8.24 -16.02 1.87
CA TYR A 296 -8.14 -15.16 0.71
C TYR A 296 -8.09 -13.71 1.22
N GLY A 297 -7.31 -12.83 0.62
CA GLY A 297 -7.19 -11.46 1.05
C GLY A 297 -6.17 -11.27 2.19
N HIS A 298 -6.14 -10.07 2.77
CA HIS A 298 -5.12 -9.67 3.75
C HIS A 298 -5.64 -9.53 5.19
N GLU A 299 -6.96 -9.45 5.40
CA GLU A 299 -7.49 -8.88 6.64
C GLU A 299 -7.45 -9.81 7.86
N PHE A 300 -7.15 -11.11 7.68
CA PHE A 300 -7.36 -12.14 8.70
C PHE A 300 -6.11 -12.92 9.12
N GLY A 301 -4.91 -12.46 8.77
CA GLY A 301 -3.65 -13.13 9.09
C GLY A 301 -2.45 -12.17 9.20
N ILE A 302 -1.32 -12.72 9.63
CA ILE A 302 0.00 -12.05 9.68
C ILE A 302 1.07 -13.00 9.14
N TYR A 303 0.77 -13.62 7.99
CA TYR A 303 1.67 -14.57 7.35
C TYR A 303 2.65 -13.85 6.44
N ASP A 304 3.80 -14.44 6.18
CA ASP A 304 4.87 -13.83 5.36
C ASP A 304 4.38 -13.21 4.04
N PRO A 305 3.50 -13.82 3.24
CA PRO A 305 3.01 -13.20 2.01
C PRO A 305 2.26 -11.88 2.23
N LEU A 306 1.81 -11.58 3.44
CA LEU A 306 1.13 -10.33 3.79
C LEU A 306 2.07 -9.25 4.34
N VAL A 307 3.19 -9.63 4.95
CA VAL A 307 3.97 -8.72 5.80
C VAL A 307 5.45 -8.64 5.41
N ASN A 308 5.95 -9.56 4.60
CA ASN A 308 7.29 -9.46 4.00
C ASN A 308 7.13 -8.93 2.56
N VAL A 309 7.23 -7.62 2.43
CA VAL A 309 6.86 -6.86 1.23
C VAL A 309 8.08 -6.56 0.35
N PRO A 310 7.91 -6.29 -0.95
CA PRO A 310 9.00 -5.80 -1.77
C PRO A 310 9.44 -4.40 -1.29
N LEU A 311 10.76 -4.14 -1.32
CA LEU A 311 11.35 -2.82 -1.15
C LEU A 311 12.60 -2.67 -2.03
N ILE A 312 12.58 -1.68 -2.92
CA ILE A 312 13.70 -1.30 -3.79
C ILE A 312 13.96 0.20 -3.58
N VAL A 313 15.20 0.56 -3.23
CA VAL A 313 15.59 1.95 -2.94
C VAL A 313 16.78 2.35 -3.81
N LYS A 314 16.58 3.34 -4.68
CA LYS A 314 17.64 4.00 -5.45
C LYS A 314 17.90 5.38 -4.85
N ALA A 315 19.14 5.69 -4.55
CA ALA A 315 19.53 7.00 -4.02
C ALA A 315 20.81 7.51 -4.69
N PRO A 316 20.95 8.83 -4.92
CA PRO A 316 22.20 9.42 -5.41
C PRO A 316 23.39 9.03 -4.54
N GLY A 317 24.46 8.52 -5.16
CA GLY A 317 25.69 8.14 -4.46
C GLY A 317 25.64 6.85 -3.66
N VAL A 318 24.53 6.10 -3.70
CA VAL A 318 24.41 4.76 -3.10
C VAL A 318 24.65 3.70 -4.17
N GLU A 319 25.51 2.73 -3.87
CA GLU A 319 25.81 1.62 -4.78
C GLU A 319 24.62 0.64 -4.86
N ALA A 320 24.37 0.11 -6.05
CA ALA A 320 23.38 -0.93 -6.26
C ALA A 320 23.81 -2.24 -5.58
N GLY A 321 22.83 -3.04 -5.15
CA GLY A 321 23.12 -4.30 -4.49
C GLY A 321 21.88 -4.97 -3.91
N ARG A 322 22.10 -6.09 -3.24
CA ARG A 322 21.06 -6.79 -2.48
C ARG A 322 21.41 -6.77 -1.01
N SER A 323 20.40 -6.61 -0.16
CA SER A 323 20.56 -6.55 1.28
C SER A 323 19.66 -7.57 1.97
N ASP A 324 20.28 -8.50 2.70
CA ASP A 324 19.60 -9.42 3.61
C ASP A 324 19.30 -8.77 4.97
N GLN A 325 19.62 -7.48 5.13
CA GLN A 325 19.33 -6.73 6.35
C GLN A 325 17.81 -6.62 6.50
N GLN A 326 17.30 -7.08 7.64
CA GLN A 326 15.90 -6.85 7.99
C GLN A 326 15.67 -5.35 8.21
N VAL A 327 14.61 -4.82 7.59
CA VAL A 327 14.17 -3.43 7.69
C VAL A 327 12.67 -3.37 7.96
N GLU A 328 12.18 -2.23 8.45
CA GLU A 328 10.74 -2.05 8.74
C GLU A 328 10.18 -0.85 7.98
N MET A 329 8.93 -0.88 7.52
CA MET A 329 8.40 0.18 6.64
C MET A 329 8.37 1.58 7.24
N GLN A 330 8.28 1.72 8.56
CA GLN A 330 8.43 3.01 9.24
C GLN A 330 9.85 3.62 9.10
N ASP A 331 10.85 2.84 8.68
CA ASP A 331 12.20 3.34 8.42
C ASP A 331 12.27 4.25 7.19
N LEU A 332 11.30 4.13 6.27
CA LEU A 332 11.19 4.98 5.08
C LEU A 332 10.94 6.45 5.45
N TYR A 333 10.19 6.72 6.53
CA TYR A 333 10.06 8.06 7.11
C TYR A 333 11.43 8.69 7.41
N HIS A 334 12.28 7.93 8.11
CA HIS A 334 13.60 8.40 8.51
C HIS A 334 14.54 8.52 7.32
N THR A 335 14.43 7.60 6.36
CA THR A 335 15.24 7.56 5.15
C THR A 335 14.99 8.78 4.26
N VAL A 336 13.71 9.14 4.05
CA VAL A 336 13.35 10.32 3.24
C VAL A 336 13.82 11.61 3.90
N LEU A 337 13.61 11.76 5.21
CA LEU A 337 14.03 12.98 5.92
C LEU A 337 15.56 13.11 6.01
N ASP A 338 16.28 11.99 6.22
CA ASP A 338 17.73 11.95 6.22
C ASP A 338 18.30 12.31 4.84
N PHE A 339 17.76 11.74 3.77
CA PHE A 339 18.12 12.07 2.40
C PHE A 339 17.92 13.56 2.10
N ALA A 340 16.74 14.10 2.43
CA ALA A 340 16.37 15.49 2.18
C ALA A 340 17.15 16.47 3.07
N GLY A 341 17.73 16.01 4.18
CA GLY A 341 18.35 16.87 5.20
C GLY A 341 17.31 17.73 5.93
N VAL A 342 16.10 17.20 6.10
CA VAL A 342 14.93 17.93 6.63
C VAL A 342 14.65 17.57 8.09
N GLU A 343 14.35 18.60 8.88
CA GLU A 343 13.90 18.43 10.27
C GLU A 343 12.48 17.86 10.33
N ALA A 344 12.27 16.90 11.22
CA ALA A 344 10.97 16.27 11.39
C ALA A 344 9.92 17.22 12.00
N VAL A 345 8.71 17.19 11.44
CA VAL A 345 7.49 17.66 12.10
C VAL A 345 6.89 16.45 12.82
N GLY A 346 7.18 16.29 14.11
CA GLY A 346 6.66 15.16 14.91
C GLY A 346 7.75 14.22 15.43
N THR A 347 7.86 13.03 14.84
CA THR A 347 8.81 12.00 15.29
C THR A 347 10.24 12.41 14.95
N PRO A 348 11.14 12.63 15.92
CA PRO A 348 12.51 13.03 15.61
C PRO A 348 13.21 12.02 14.70
N VAL A 349 13.96 12.52 13.71
CA VAL A 349 14.76 11.69 12.81
C VAL A 349 15.75 10.87 13.64
N LYS A 350 15.86 9.59 13.31
CA LYS A 350 16.84 8.67 13.89
C LYS A 350 17.69 8.18 12.74
N GLU A 351 18.92 8.67 12.64
CA GLU A 351 19.88 8.29 11.59
C GLU A 351 20.07 6.77 11.53
N THR A 352 20.06 6.08 12.67
CA THR A 352 20.13 4.61 12.76
C THR A 352 18.90 3.88 12.22
N ARG A 353 17.85 4.60 11.80
CA ARG A 353 16.70 4.03 11.08
C ARG A 353 16.67 4.45 9.62
N SER A 354 17.57 5.32 9.15
CA SER A 354 17.69 5.64 7.73
C SER A 354 18.37 4.51 6.99
N LEU A 355 17.77 4.06 5.89
CA LEU A 355 18.34 3.04 5.01
C LEU A 355 19.57 3.52 4.24
N LEU A 356 19.86 4.83 4.26
CA LEU A 356 21.07 5.41 3.66
C LEU A 356 22.23 5.49 4.67
N SER A 357 21.97 5.21 5.94
CA SER A 357 22.98 5.31 7.00
C SER A 357 23.89 4.07 7.03
N ALA A 358 25.20 4.32 7.08
CA ALA A 358 26.19 3.27 7.32
C ALA A 358 26.06 2.63 8.72
N ASP A 359 25.43 3.35 9.67
CA ASP A 359 25.20 2.92 11.03
C ASP A 359 23.73 2.48 11.24
N TYR A 360 23.08 1.95 10.19
CA TYR A 360 21.73 1.40 10.32
C TYR A 360 21.64 0.39 11.46
N ARG A 361 20.56 0.46 12.23
CA ARG A 361 20.42 -0.25 13.50
C ARG A 361 20.55 -1.76 13.31
N GLU A 362 21.22 -2.38 14.27
CA GLU A 362 21.11 -3.81 14.47
C GLU A 362 19.87 -4.13 15.32
N PHE A 363 19.13 -5.16 14.94
CA PHE A 363 18.04 -5.71 15.75
C PHE A 363 18.66 -6.58 16.86
N ALA A 364 18.76 -6.03 18.08
CA ALA A 364 19.38 -6.71 19.23
C ALA A 364 18.69 -8.05 19.57
N ASP A 365 19.48 -9.06 19.95
CA ASP A 365 19.04 -10.42 20.34
C ASP A 365 18.28 -11.22 19.26
N GLY A 366 18.47 -10.86 17.99
CA GLY A 366 18.14 -11.67 16.81
C GLY A 366 16.74 -11.46 16.25
N GLU A 367 16.65 -10.77 15.11
CA GLU A 367 15.66 -11.03 14.03
C GLU A 367 14.18 -10.78 14.34
N TYR A 368 13.81 -9.83 15.19
CA TYR A 368 12.40 -9.51 15.40
C TYR A 368 12.06 -8.15 14.81
N ALA A 369 11.33 -8.13 13.70
CA ALA A 369 10.50 -7.01 13.32
C ALA A 369 9.18 -7.09 14.10
N PHE A 370 8.54 -5.95 14.32
CA PHE A 370 7.26 -5.89 15.03
C PHE A 370 6.10 -5.66 14.06
N ILE A 371 5.10 -6.53 14.17
CA ILE A 371 3.86 -6.45 13.41
C ILE A 371 2.71 -6.35 14.41
N GLU A 372 1.87 -5.34 14.23
CA GLU A 372 0.70 -5.09 15.05
C GLU A 372 -0.57 -5.37 14.28
N TYR A 373 -1.38 -6.28 14.81
CA TYR A 373 -2.65 -6.65 14.23
C TYR A 373 -3.79 -6.30 15.19
N HIS A 374 -4.48 -5.22 14.86
CA HIS A 374 -5.73 -4.84 15.53
C HIS A 374 -6.87 -5.69 14.99
N ARG A 375 -7.88 -5.92 15.84
CA ARG A 375 -9.05 -6.71 15.43
C ARG A 375 -9.77 -5.98 14.27
N PRO A 376 -9.98 -6.62 13.11
CA PRO A 376 -10.66 -6.01 11.96
C PRO A 376 -12.18 -6.00 12.18
N VAL A 377 -12.69 -5.05 12.96
CA VAL A 377 -14.09 -5.02 13.41
C VAL A 377 -15.07 -4.91 12.23
N VAL A 378 -14.74 -4.10 11.22
CA VAL A 378 -15.62 -3.85 10.07
C VAL A 378 -15.73 -5.10 9.20
N GLU A 379 -14.60 -5.69 8.84
CA GLU A 379 -14.52 -6.86 7.96
C GLU A 379 -15.03 -8.11 8.68
N LEU A 380 -14.86 -8.20 10.00
CA LEU A 380 -15.53 -9.24 10.80
C LEU A 380 -17.04 -9.15 10.68
N LYS A 381 -17.61 -7.94 10.73
CA LYS A 381 -19.06 -7.72 10.62
C LYS A 381 -19.57 -8.04 9.21
N GLN A 382 -18.83 -7.65 8.17
CA GLN A 382 -19.13 -8.03 6.78
C GLN A 382 -19.08 -9.55 6.60
N LEU A 383 -18.03 -10.21 7.10
CA LEU A 383 -17.87 -11.65 7.04
C LEU A 383 -18.99 -12.39 7.80
N GLU A 384 -19.41 -11.88 8.96
CA GLU A 384 -20.55 -12.41 9.71
C GLU A 384 -21.87 -12.24 8.97
N THR A 385 -22.07 -11.09 8.32
CA THR A 385 -23.25 -10.80 7.50
C THR A 385 -23.34 -11.75 6.32
N LYS A 386 -22.24 -11.93 5.57
CA LYS A 386 -22.18 -12.86 4.43
C LYS A 386 -22.38 -14.32 4.88
N ALA A 387 -21.78 -14.73 5.99
CA ALA A 387 -21.98 -16.06 6.56
C ALA A 387 -23.45 -16.33 6.95
N ALA A 388 -24.12 -15.32 7.53
CA ALA A 388 -25.53 -15.41 7.89
C ALA A 388 -26.43 -15.50 6.65
N ALA A 389 -26.15 -14.70 5.61
CA ALA A 389 -26.88 -14.71 4.34
C ALA A 389 -26.74 -16.05 3.60
N ALA A 390 -25.57 -16.69 3.67
CA ALA A 390 -25.32 -18.00 3.07
C ALA A 390 -26.03 -19.18 3.77
N ASN A 391 -26.90 -18.92 4.78
CA ASN A 391 -27.70 -19.91 5.50
C ASN A 391 -26.89 -21.04 6.18
N ARG A 392 -25.58 -20.85 6.39
CA ARG A 392 -24.72 -21.81 7.10
C ARG A 392 -24.79 -21.54 8.61
N SER A 393 -25.91 -21.93 9.23
CA SER A 393 -26.11 -21.89 10.68
C SER A 393 -25.52 -23.13 11.37
N SER A 394 -24.23 -23.13 11.70
CA SER A 394 -23.72 -24.00 12.77
C SER A 394 -22.39 -23.49 13.35
N PRO A 395 -22.29 -23.24 14.68
CA PRO A 395 -21.09 -22.69 15.30
C PRO A 395 -19.96 -23.69 15.57
N THR A 396 -20.07 -24.97 15.16
CA THR A 396 -19.16 -26.01 15.73
C THR A 396 -18.50 -26.96 14.75
N CYS A 397 -18.78 -26.96 13.45
CA CYS A 397 -18.02 -27.78 12.50
C CYS A 397 -18.20 -27.32 11.04
N SER A 398 -17.60 -26.20 10.68
CA SER A 398 -17.43 -25.81 9.27
C SER A 398 -15.97 -25.41 9.01
N PRO A 399 -15.46 -25.53 7.78
CA PRO A 399 -14.17 -24.95 7.38
C PRO A 399 -14.04 -23.47 7.81
N ALA A 400 -15.13 -22.70 7.70
CA ALA A 400 -15.26 -21.33 8.21
C ALA A 400 -15.02 -21.20 9.74
N THR A 401 -15.37 -22.21 10.55
CA THR A 401 -15.07 -22.22 12.00
C THR A 401 -13.59 -22.52 12.29
N ARG A 402 -12.93 -23.31 11.43
CA ARG A 402 -11.49 -23.58 11.50
C ARG A 402 -10.69 -22.33 11.13
N ARG A 403 -11.08 -21.65 10.05
CA ARG A 403 -10.54 -20.36 9.58
C ARG A 403 -10.74 -19.23 10.59
N ARG A 404 -11.85 -19.22 11.34
CA ARG A 404 -12.06 -18.30 12.48
C ARG A 404 -11.21 -18.63 13.72
N ARG A 405 -10.73 -19.87 13.91
CA ARG A 405 -10.02 -20.34 15.12
C ARG A 405 -8.49 -20.19 15.06
N THR A 406 -7.89 -20.07 13.88
CA THR A 406 -6.45 -19.76 13.71
C THR A 406 -6.08 -18.36 14.20
N ARG A 407 -7.07 -17.49 14.44
CA ARG A 407 -6.99 -16.07 14.85
C ARG A 407 -6.44 -15.75 16.25
N LYS A 408 -5.81 -16.67 16.99
CA LYS A 408 -5.45 -16.45 18.41
C LYS A 408 -4.02 -16.76 18.84
N ARG A 409 -3.07 -16.84 17.91
CA ARG A 409 -1.66 -17.00 18.27
C ARG A 409 -0.85 -15.81 17.80
N SER A 410 -0.45 -14.95 18.73
CA SER A 410 0.78 -14.18 18.56
C SER A 410 1.90 -15.19 18.28
N ARG A 411 2.58 -15.04 17.14
CA ARG A 411 3.80 -15.77 16.85
C ARG A 411 4.96 -14.81 17.04
N ARG A 412 5.98 -15.25 17.79
CA ARG A 412 7.32 -14.69 17.62
C ARG A 412 7.81 -15.19 16.27
N TRP A 413 8.21 -14.28 15.41
CA TRP A 413 8.84 -14.58 14.14
C TRP A 413 10.25 -15.09 14.42
N SER A 414 10.68 -16.17 13.77
CA SER A 414 12.05 -16.68 13.85
C SER A 414 12.38 -17.30 12.51
N ARG A 415 13.54 -16.95 11.95
CA ARG A 415 14.09 -17.40 10.66
C ARG A 415 13.51 -18.72 10.11
N PRO A 416 12.97 -18.74 8.88
CA PRO A 416 12.89 -19.97 8.12
C PRO A 416 14.32 -20.37 7.72
N THR A 417 14.77 -21.53 8.20
CA THR A 417 16.02 -22.14 7.70
C THR A 417 15.70 -22.80 6.37
N TYR A 418 16.02 -22.12 5.26
CA TYR A 418 16.09 -22.76 3.95
C TYR A 418 17.40 -23.57 3.90
N SER A 419 17.31 -24.89 3.85
CA SER A 419 18.42 -25.75 3.44
C SER A 419 18.48 -25.74 1.92
N ILE A 420 19.65 -25.36 1.41
CA ILE A 420 20.05 -25.41 -0.01
C ILE A 420 19.94 -26.84 -0.55
#